data_AF-A0A9D2BMD8-F1
#
_entry.id   AF-A0A9D2BMD8-F1
#
_cell.length_a   1.000
_cell.length_b   1.000
_cell.length_c   1.000
_cell.angle_alpha   90.00
_cell.angle_beta   90.00
_cell.angle_gamma   90.00
#
_symmetry.space_group_name_H-M   'P 1'
#
loop_
_entity.id
_entity.type
_entity.pdbx_description
1 polymer ?
#
loop_
_entity_poly.entity_id
_entity_poly.type
_entity_poly.pdbx_seq_one_letter_code
_entity_poly.pdbx_strand_id
1 'polypeptide(L)' 'MANLMMGGLQYHEAQGALSNIIKAMPVNSFGKPEEIANACAFLCSDEATWINGAVLSVDGGMSTC' A
#
# COMPACT_ATOMS: atom_id res chain seq x y z
N MET A 1 25.41 2.22 -13.12
CA MET A 1 25.48 1.94 -11.67
C MET A 1 24.12 2.35 -11.09
N ALA A 2 23.15 1.51 -10.74
CA ALA A 2 23.16 0.10 -10.40
C ALA A 2 22.13 -0.68 -11.25
N ASN A 3 22.60 -1.81 -11.76
CA ASN A 3 21.77 -2.88 -12.28
C ASN A 3 21.29 -3.69 -11.08
N LEU A 4 19.99 -3.88 -10.90
CA LEU A 4 19.45 -5.10 -10.31
C LEU A 4 18.05 -5.36 -10.88
N MET A 5 18.03 -5.95 -12.07
CA MET A 5 17.32 -7.21 -12.33
C MET A 5 16.09 -7.45 -11.43
N MET A 6 14.95 -6.82 -11.74
CA MET A 6 13.64 -7.30 -11.27
C MET A 6 12.86 -7.73 -12.51
N GLY A 7 12.48 -9.01 -12.50
CA GLY A 7 12.16 -9.80 -13.68
C GLY A 7 11.06 -9.25 -14.59
N GLY A 8 11.31 -9.37 -15.89
CA GLY A 8 10.33 -9.90 -16.83
C GLY A 8 9.16 -9.03 -17.30
N LEU A 9 9.06 -7.75 -16.94
CA LEU A 9 8.04 -6.86 -17.52
C LEU A 9 8.66 -5.51 -17.90
N GLN A 10 8.43 -5.11 -19.16
CA GLN A 10 8.84 -3.81 -19.67
C GLN A 10 8.02 -2.71 -18.96
N TYR A 11 8.69 -1.74 -18.33
CA TYR A 11 8.09 -0.69 -17.49
C TYR A 11 6.88 0.04 -18.13
N HIS A 12 6.80 0.10 -19.46
CA HIS A 12 5.72 0.75 -20.19
C HIS A 12 4.41 -0.06 -20.20
N GLU A 13 4.47 -1.39 -20.35
CA GLU A 13 3.28 -2.26 -20.27
C GLU A 13 2.79 -2.42 -18.82
N ALA A 14 3.74 -2.41 -17.87
CA ALA A 14 3.45 -2.40 -16.45
C ALA A 14 2.61 -1.17 -16.04
N GLN A 15 2.83 0.01 -16.63
CA GLN A 15 2.05 1.22 -16.32
C GLN A 15 0.56 1.11 -16.66
N GLY A 16 0.21 0.41 -17.75
CA GLY A 16 -1.19 0.21 -18.15
C GLY A 16 -1.95 -0.73 -17.21
N ALA A 17 -1.32 -1.85 -16.84
CA ALA A 17 -1.87 -2.77 -15.85
C ALA A 17 -1.97 -2.12 -14.46
N LEU A 18 -0.93 -1.39 -14.06
CA LEU A 18 -0.87 -0.64 -12.81
C LEU A 18 -1.97 0.42 -12.73
N SER A 19 -2.23 1.15 -13.83
CA SER A 19 -3.28 2.16 -13.91
C SER A 19 -4.67 1.60 -13.63
N ASN A 20 -4.99 0.40 -14.12
CA ASN A 20 -6.29 -0.21 -13.89
C ASN A 20 -6.45 -0.69 -12.44
N ILE A 21 -5.38 -1.19 -11.84
CA ILE A 21 -5.34 -1.57 -10.42
C ILE A 21 -5.58 -0.33 -9.53
N ILE A 22 -4.89 0.78 -9.81
CA ILE A 22 -5.07 2.03 -9.07
C ILE A 22 -6.52 2.50 -9.14
N LYS A 23 -7.13 2.48 -10.34
CA LYS A 23 -8.52 2.89 -10.54
C LYS A 23 -9.55 2.03 -9.79
N ALA A 24 -9.21 0.77 -9.51
CA ALA A 24 -10.07 -0.12 -8.75
C ALA A 24 -10.04 0.19 -7.25
N MET A 25 -8.94 0.78 -6.75
CA MET A 25 -8.80 1.16 -5.35
C MET A 25 -9.63 2.43 -5.05
N PRO A 26 -10.39 2.46 -3.95
CA PRO A 26 -11.13 3.66 -3.54
C PRO A 26 -10.29 4.94 -3.42
N VAL A 27 -9.05 4.84 -2.95
CA VAL A 27 -8.16 6.02 -2.84
C VAL A 27 -7.56 6.46 -4.19
N ASN A 28 -7.70 5.65 -5.24
CA ASN A 28 -7.23 5.93 -6.60
C ASN A 28 -5.77 6.43 -6.66
N SER A 29 -4.92 5.91 -5.76
CA SER A 29 -3.50 6.27 -5.66
C SER A 29 -2.70 5.07 -5.15
N PHE A 30 -1.42 5.02 -5.50
CA PHE A 30 -0.48 4.16 -4.79
C PHE A 30 -0.22 4.71 -3.39
N GLY A 31 -0.25 3.81 -2.40
CA GLY A 31 0.21 4.10 -1.07
C GLY A 31 1.71 4.42 -1.06
N LYS A 32 2.10 5.29 -0.15
CA LYS A 32 3.51 5.58 0.12
C LYS A 32 3.97 4.85 1.38
N PRO A 33 5.28 4.60 1.58
CA PRO A 33 5.78 3.99 2.81
C PRO A 33 5.30 4.69 4.08
N GLU A 34 5.09 6.00 4.02
CA GLU A 34 4.60 6.81 5.13
C GLU A 34 3.20 6.41 5.58
N GLU A 35 2.34 5.88 4.70
CA GLU A 35 0.99 5.42 5.08
C GLU A 35 1.06 4.25 6.05
N ILE A 36 1.98 3.31 5.82
CA ILE A 36 2.22 2.19 6.73
C ILE A 36 2.90 2.68 8.01
N ALA A 37 3.89 3.57 7.90
CA ALA A 37 4.61 4.11 9.05
C ALA A 37 3.67 4.85 10.01
N ASN A 38 2.74 5.65 9.48
CA ASN A 38 1.75 6.37 10.27
C ASN A 38 0.78 5.43 10.98
N ALA A 39 0.33 4.36 10.31
CA ALA A 39 -0.52 3.34 10.94
C ALA A 39 0.22 2.61 12.09
N CYS A 40 1.49 2.27 11.89
CA CYS A 40 2.32 1.72 12.95
C CYS A 40 2.51 2.70 14.11
N ALA A 41 2.78 3.98 13.80
CA ALA A 41 2.95 5.01 14.81
C ALA A 41 1.68 5.18 15.67
N PHE A 42 0.50 5.16 15.04
CA PHE A 42 -0.77 5.17 15.75
C PHE A 42 -0.93 3.95 16.68
N LEU A 43 -0.67 2.74 16.18
CA LEU A 43 -0.78 1.51 16.99
C LEU A 43 0.21 1.46 18.16
N CYS A 44 1.34 2.15 18.05
CA CYS A 44 2.32 2.30 19.13
C CYS A 44 2.03 3.47 20.09
N SER A 45 1.00 4.28 19.82
CA SER A 45 0.65 5.45 20.64
C SER A 45 -0.31 5.09 21.77
N ASP A 46 -0.44 6.00 22.74
CA ASP A 46 -1.39 5.88 23.85
C ASP A 46 -2.87 5.88 23.38
N GLU A 47 -3.14 6.38 22.17
CA GLU A 47 -4.49 6.39 21.57
C GLU A 47 -4.97 4.98 21.20
N ALA A 48 -4.05 4.02 21.02
CA ALA A 48 -4.36 2.65 20.65
C ALA A 48 -4.38 1.67 21.84
N THR A 49 -4.39 2.16 23.09
CA THR A 49 -4.29 1.34 24.32
C THR A 49 -5.29 0.19 24.44
N TRP A 50 -6.43 0.27 23.76
CA TRP A 50 -7.47 -0.77 23.77
C TRP A 50 -7.50 -1.65 22.51
N ILE A 51 -6.62 -1.41 21.55
CA ILE A 51 -6.57 -2.13 20.28
C ILE A 51 -5.54 -3.26 20.41
N ASN A 52 -6.02 -4.50 20.49
CA ASN A 52 -5.20 -5.70 20.49
C ASN A 52 -5.90 -6.83 19.73
N GLY A 53 -5.11 -7.79 19.22
CA GLY A 53 -5.64 -8.95 18.50
C GLY A 53 -6.31 -8.66 17.15
N ALA A 54 -6.27 -7.42 16.68
CA ALA A 54 -6.86 -6.99 15.41
C ALA A 54 -5.80 -6.98 14.29
N VAL A 55 -6.25 -7.30 13.07
CA VAL A 55 -5.49 -7.08 11.84
C VAL A 55 -6.01 -5.80 11.20
N LEU A 56 -5.16 -4.78 11.10
CA LEU A 56 -5.49 -3.50 10.47
C LEU A 56 -5.01 -3.49 9.02
N SER A 57 -5.94 -3.54 8.07
CA SER A 57 -5.62 -3.36 6.65
C SER A 57 -5.26 -1.91 6.35
N VAL A 58 -4.11 -1.70 5.70
CA VAL A 58 -3.63 -0.38 5.24
C VAL A 58 -3.28 -0.49 3.76
N ASP A 59 -4.32 -0.62 2.94
CA ASP A 59 -4.22 -0.99 1.51
C ASP A 59 -5.01 -0.06 0.61
N GLY A 60 -5.47 1.07 1.14
CA GLY A 60 -6.30 2.00 0.38
C GLY A 60 -7.68 1.46 -0.02
N GLY A 61 -8.20 0.45 0.69
CA GLY A 61 -9.52 -0.12 0.43
C GLY A 61 -9.53 -1.20 -0.65
N MET A 62 -8.35 -1.65 -1.10
CA MET A 62 -8.21 -2.70 -2.13
C MET A 62 -8.86 -4.02 -1.71
N SER A 63 -8.83 -4.38 -0.41
CA SER A 63 -9.43 -5.62 0.08
C SER A 63 -10.96 -5.60 0.12
N THR A 64 -11.59 -4.45 -0.15
CA THR A 64 -13.05 -4.27 0.00
C THR A 64 -13.80 -4.07 -1.32
N CYS A 65 -13.08 -3.93 -2.43
CA CYS A 65 -13.64 -3.74 -3.78
C CYS A 65 -13.62 -5.02 -4.62
#